data_AF-A0A7Y5W0C0-F1
#
_entry.id   AF-A0A7Y5W0C0-F1
#
_cell.length_a   1.000
_cell.length_b   1.000
_cell.length_c   1.000
_cell.angle_alpha   90.00
_cell.angle_beta   90.00
_cell.angle_gamma   90.00
#
_symmetry.space_group_name_H-M   'P 1'
#
loop_
_entity.id
_entity.type
_entity.pdbx_description
1 polymer ?
#
loop_
_entity_poly.entity_id
_entity_poly.type
_entity_poly.pdbx_seq_one_letter_code
_entity_poly.pdbx_strand_id
1 'polypeptide(L)'
;MIAARIPRRPRGQPLGKHLPNGGRTKDKNGYVLVKADSHPNANSGGYVREHRLVMEMVLGRYLEPAEVVHHINGDKQDNRPENLELFASQAEHKEQEMLGNSWAKGDVGNPKRRHRKRRTPYRILEDLQALAKSLGRPIRRTDLHPPNPSYRAVARAFGSWQRGVELATTAED
;
A
#
# COMPACT_ATOMS: atom_id res chain seq x y z
N MET A 1 -26.66 -26.48 -5.15
CA MET A 1 -25.83 -26.55 -3.93
C MET A 1 -26.65 -25.98 -2.78
N ILE A 2 -26.90 -26.78 -1.74
CA ILE A 2 -27.85 -26.43 -0.65
C ILE A 2 -27.10 -25.56 0.37
N ALA A 3 -27.47 -24.28 0.49
CA ALA A 3 -26.92 -23.40 1.51
C ALA A 3 -27.27 -23.94 2.90
N ALA A 4 -26.26 -24.30 3.69
CA ALA A 4 -26.45 -24.73 5.08
C ALA A 4 -26.95 -23.53 5.90
N ARG A 5 -28.26 -23.49 6.14
CA ARG A 5 -28.89 -22.49 7.01
C ARG A 5 -28.31 -22.64 8.41
N ILE A 6 -27.74 -21.57 8.98
CA ILE A 6 -27.20 -21.58 10.34
C ILE A 6 -28.34 -22.06 11.28
N PRO A 7 -28.21 -23.24 11.93
CA PRO A 7 -29.25 -23.75 12.80
C PRO A 7 -29.53 -22.74 13.93
N ARG A 8 -30.82 -22.54 14.24
CA ARG A 8 -31.19 -21.76 15.42
C ARG A 8 -30.62 -22.46 16.65
N ARG A 9 -29.97 -21.68 17.51
CA ARG A 9 -29.25 -22.16 18.69
C ARG A 9 -30.13 -23.09 19.56
N PRO A 10 -29.65 -24.28 19.95
CA PRO A 10 -30.36 -25.11 20.91
C PRO A 10 -30.45 -24.38 22.25
N ARG A 11 -31.66 -24.31 22.82
CA ARG A 11 -31.89 -23.78 24.18
C ARG A 11 -31.26 -24.75 25.18
N GLY A 12 -30.14 -24.37 25.81
CA GLY A 12 -29.61 -25.15 26.95
C GLY A 12 -28.10 -25.11 27.21
N GLN A 13 -27.24 -24.62 26.31
CA GLN A 13 -25.81 -24.52 26.64
C GLN A 13 -25.50 -23.23 27.43
N PRO A 14 -24.83 -23.31 28.60
CA PRO A 14 -24.47 -22.12 29.37
C PRO A 14 -23.55 -21.25 28.52
N LEU A 15 -24.04 -20.05 28.15
CA LEU A 15 -23.26 -19.04 27.45
C LEU A 15 -22.14 -18.55 28.37
N GLY A 16 -21.10 -17.95 27.78
CA GLY A 16 -19.90 -17.43 28.43
C GLY A 16 -20.06 -16.46 29.61
N LYS A 17 -21.24 -16.33 30.21
CA LYS A 17 -21.51 -15.64 31.48
C LYS A 17 -20.67 -16.15 32.65
N HIS A 18 -20.17 -17.39 32.59
CA HIS A 18 -19.26 -17.98 33.61
C HIS A 18 -17.85 -18.26 33.09
N LEU A 19 -17.54 -17.88 31.85
CA LEU A 19 -16.19 -18.05 31.28
C LEU A 19 -15.40 -16.74 31.48
N PRO A 20 -14.08 -16.82 31.79
CA PRO A 20 -13.22 -15.63 31.85
C PRO A 20 -13.39 -14.79 30.58
N ASN A 21 -13.55 -13.47 30.73
CA ASN A 21 -13.76 -12.51 29.64
C ASN A 21 -14.93 -12.84 28.69
N GLY A 22 -15.98 -13.52 29.17
CA GLY A 22 -17.12 -13.87 28.32
C GLY A 22 -16.84 -15.02 27.34
N GLY A 23 -15.74 -15.75 27.53
CA GLY A 23 -15.26 -16.75 26.57
C GLY A 23 -14.47 -16.15 25.40
N ARG A 24 -13.99 -14.91 25.54
CA ARG A 24 -13.11 -14.25 24.57
C ARG A 24 -11.65 -14.37 24.97
N THR A 25 -10.79 -14.67 24.00
CA THR A 25 -9.33 -14.69 24.17
C THR A 25 -8.62 -14.14 22.93
N LYS A 26 -7.33 -13.83 23.01
CA LYS A 26 -6.53 -13.39 21.87
C LYS A 26 -5.56 -14.48 21.46
N ASP A 27 -5.41 -14.71 20.16
CA ASP A 27 -4.38 -15.60 19.64
C ASP A 27 -3.00 -14.90 19.58
N LYS A 28 -1.95 -15.68 19.29
CA LYS A 28 -0.58 -15.15 19.14
C LYS A 28 -0.44 -14.12 18.01
N ASN A 29 -1.38 -14.11 17.07
CA ASN A 29 -1.41 -13.20 15.93
C ASN A 29 -2.25 -11.94 16.19
N GLY A 30 -2.85 -11.79 17.37
CA GLY A 30 -3.66 -10.65 17.77
C GLY A 30 -5.15 -10.74 17.41
N TYR A 31 -5.63 -11.86 16.88
CA TYR A 31 -7.05 -12.05 16.57
C TYR A 31 -7.85 -12.36 17.83
N VAL A 32 -9.05 -11.79 17.93
CA VAL A 32 -10.02 -12.13 18.96
C VAL A 32 -10.70 -13.46 18.62
N LEU A 33 -10.65 -14.39 19.57
CA LEU A 33 -11.26 -15.72 19.54
C LEU A 33 -12.46 -15.74 20.47
N VAL A 34 -13.55 -16.38 20.06
CA VAL A 34 -14.78 -16.56 20.84
C VAL A 34 -15.09 -18.05 20.97
N LYS A 35 -15.40 -18.49 22.19
CA LYS A 35 -15.80 -19.87 22.48
C LYS A 35 -17.11 -20.21 21.77
N ALA A 36 -17.08 -21.21 20.91
CA ALA A 36 -18.20 -21.68 20.09
C ALA A 36 -18.08 -23.19 19.85
N ASP A 37 -18.27 -23.99 20.91
CA ASP A 37 -18.03 -25.44 20.90
C ASP A 37 -18.88 -26.24 19.90
N SER A 38 -20.02 -25.69 19.47
CA SER A 38 -20.92 -26.29 18.48
C SER A 38 -20.70 -25.79 17.05
N HIS A 39 -19.68 -24.95 16.81
CA HIS A 39 -19.44 -24.37 15.51
C HIS A 39 -18.66 -25.33 14.60
N PRO A 40 -19.09 -25.55 13.35
CA PRO A 40 -18.41 -26.48 12.44
C PRO A 40 -16.96 -26.07 12.14
N ASN A 41 -16.70 -24.76 12.15
CA ASN A 41 -15.36 -24.19 11.94
C ASN A 41 -14.62 -23.85 13.24
N ALA A 42 -15.01 -24.42 14.38
CA ALA A 42 -14.27 -24.25 15.63
C ALA A 42 -12.91 -24.97 15.56
N ASN A 43 -11.89 -24.37 16.18
CA ASN A 43 -10.61 -25.03 16.36
C ASN A 43 -10.70 -26.17 17.39
N SER A 44 -9.60 -26.91 17.60
CA SER A 44 -9.55 -28.02 18.58
C SER A 44 -9.87 -27.60 20.02
N GLY A 45 -9.74 -26.32 20.34
CA GLY A 45 -10.12 -25.74 21.64
C GLY A 45 -11.57 -25.25 21.69
N GLY A 46 -12.37 -25.44 20.65
CA GLY A 46 -13.75 -24.96 20.56
C GLY A 46 -13.87 -23.46 20.31
N TYR A 47 -12.85 -22.79 19.78
CA TYR A 47 -12.86 -21.35 19.51
C TYR A 47 -12.96 -21.04 18.01
N VAL A 48 -13.65 -19.96 17.68
CA VAL A 48 -13.74 -19.39 16.32
C VAL A 48 -13.26 -17.94 16.38
N ARG A 49 -12.67 -17.44 15.28
CA ARG A 49 -12.27 -16.02 15.19
C ARG A 49 -13.50 -15.13 15.11
N GLU A 50 -13.55 -14.07 15.91
CA GLU A 50 -14.72 -13.20 16.05
C GLU A 50 -15.14 -12.55 14.73
N HIS A 51 -14.18 -12.03 13.94
CA HIS A 51 -14.47 -11.44 12.63
C HIS A 51 -15.17 -12.43 11.67
N ARG A 52 -14.88 -13.73 11.75
CA ARG A 52 -15.58 -14.74 10.94
C ARG A 52 -17.03 -14.86 11.39
N LEU A 53 -17.27 -14.95 12.69
CA LEU A 53 -18.63 -15.02 13.25
C LEU A 53 -19.47 -13.79 12.88
N VAL A 54 -18.86 -12.59 12.92
CA VAL A 54 -19.53 -11.36 12.51
C VAL A 54 -19.91 -11.43 11.03
N MET A 55 -19.00 -11.86 10.16
CA MET A 55 -19.28 -11.97 8.74
C MET A 55 -20.32 -13.07 8.43
N GLU A 56 -20.28 -14.20 9.12
CA GLU A 56 -21.29 -15.27 9.01
C GLU A 56 -22.68 -14.77 9.42
N MET A 57 -22.77 -13.94 10.45
CA MET A 57 -24.01 -13.31 10.88
C MET A 57 -24.56 -12.33 9.83
N VAL A 58 -23.68 -11.56 9.17
CA VAL A 58 -24.06 -10.65 8.08
C VAL A 58 -24.56 -11.43 6.85
N LEU A 59 -23.89 -12.52 6.50
CA LEU A 59 -24.25 -13.35 5.33
C LEU A 59 -25.44 -14.28 5.58
N GLY A 60 -25.73 -14.61 6.85
CA GLY A 60 -26.76 -15.59 7.21
C GLY A 60 -26.40 -17.05 6.87
N ARG A 61 -25.13 -17.32 6.55
CA ARG A 61 -24.58 -18.67 6.31
C ARG A 61 -23.20 -18.80 6.93
N TYR A 62 -22.75 -20.04 7.14
CA TYR A 62 -21.36 -20.29 7.52
C TYR A 62 -20.40 -19.91 6.39
N LEU A 63 -19.22 -19.44 6.78
CA LEU A 63 -18.13 -19.19 5.84
C LEU A 63 -17.49 -20.52 5.45
N GLU A 64 -17.18 -20.63 4.17
CA GLU A 64 -16.41 -21.74 3.66
C GLU A 64 -14.97 -21.70 4.18
N PRO A 65 -14.27 -22.84 4.26
CA PRO A 65 -12.87 -22.88 4.68
C PRO A 65 -11.94 -22.06 3.79
N ALA A 66 -12.28 -21.90 2.50
CA ALA A 66 -11.51 -21.13 1.54
C ALA A 66 -11.71 -19.61 1.67
N GLU A 67 -12.87 -19.19 2.19
CA GLU A 67 -13.22 -17.78 2.34
C GLU A 67 -12.41 -17.10 3.44
N VAL A 68 -11.99 -15.86 3.17
CA VAL A 68 -11.07 -15.09 4.02
C VAL A 68 -11.72 -13.76 4.37
N VAL A 69 -11.66 -13.38 5.64
CA VAL A 69 -12.14 -12.08 6.10
C VAL A 69 -10.94 -11.20 6.43
N HIS A 70 -10.88 -10.03 5.80
CA HIS A 70 -9.83 -9.04 5.94
C HIS A 70 -10.32 -7.83 6.75
N HIS A 71 -9.44 -7.27 7.59
CA HIS A 71 -9.68 -6.03 8.31
C HIS A 71 -9.15 -4.85 7.51
N ILE A 72 -10.03 -3.97 7.03
CA ILE A 72 -9.68 -2.85 6.14
C ILE A 72 -8.69 -1.88 6.81
N ASN A 73 -8.89 -1.58 8.10
CA ASN A 73 -8.02 -0.70 8.87
C ASN A 73 -6.74 -1.39 9.40
N GLY A 74 -6.58 -2.70 9.20
CA GLY A 74 -5.47 -3.49 9.73
C GLY A 74 -5.51 -3.79 11.23
N ASP A 75 -6.49 -3.28 11.98
CA ASP A 75 -6.69 -3.60 13.39
C ASP A 75 -7.54 -4.87 13.54
N LYS A 76 -6.89 -5.96 13.93
CA LYS A 76 -7.50 -7.29 14.12
C LYS A 76 -8.53 -7.37 15.25
N GLN A 77 -8.65 -6.32 16.06
CA GLN A 77 -9.60 -6.22 17.15
C GLN A 77 -10.86 -5.44 16.75
N ASP A 78 -10.83 -4.66 15.67
CA ASP A 78 -11.99 -3.91 15.19
C ASP A 78 -12.85 -4.80 14.29
N ASN A 79 -13.73 -5.58 14.92
CA ASN A 79 -14.59 -6.57 14.25
C ASN A 79 -15.96 -5.99 13.83
N ARG A 80 -16.08 -4.66 13.66
CA ARG A 80 -17.31 -4.05 13.11
C ARG A 80 -17.51 -4.49 11.66
N PRO A 81 -18.75 -4.82 11.23
CA PRO A 81 -19.00 -5.34 9.88
C PRO A 81 -18.54 -4.37 8.78
N GLU A 82 -18.60 -3.06 9.01
CA GLU A 82 -18.10 -2.04 8.08
C GLU A 82 -16.56 -2.05 7.88
N ASN A 83 -15.81 -2.66 8.81
CA ASN A 83 -14.35 -2.77 8.75
C ASN A 83 -13.89 -4.14 8.23
N LEU A 84 -14.82 -5.02 7.86
CA LEU A 84 -14.54 -6.37 7.42
C LEU A 84 -14.87 -6.51 5.92
N GLU A 85 -13.96 -7.13 5.19
CA GLU A 85 -14.12 -7.44 3.77
C GLU A 85 -13.95 -8.95 3.54
N LEU A 86 -14.82 -9.53 2.72
CA LEU A 86 -14.81 -10.97 2.43
C LEU A 86 -14.19 -11.25 1.06
N PHE A 87 -13.26 -12.19 1.03
CA PHE A 87 -12.63 -12.73 -0.17
C PHE A 87 -13.02 -14.19 -0.37
N ALA A 88 -13.22 -14.61 -1.62
CA ALA A 88 -13.58 -15.99 -1.92
C ALA A 88 -12.39 -16.95 -1.73
N SER A 89 -11.16 -16.43 -1.84
CA SER A 89 -9.95 -17.23 -1.60
C SER A 89 -8.78 -16.43 -1.04
N GLN A 90 -7.83 -17.15 -0.44
CA GLN A 90 -6.52 -16.60 -0.06
C GLN A 90 -5.72 -16.03 -1.24
N ALA A 91 -5.98 -16.50 -2.46
CA ALA A 91 -5.31 -15.97 -3.66
C ALA A 91 -5.82 -14.57 -3.99
N GLU A 92 -7.14 -14.36 -3.98
CA GLU A 92 -7.76 -13.05 -4.17
C GLU A 92 -7.37 -12.07 -3.07
N HIS A 93 -7.37 -12.54 -1.80
CA HIS A 93 -6.93 -11.72 -0.67
C HIS A 93 -5.47 -11.24 -0.85
N LYS A 94 -4.56 -12.13 -1.23
CA LYS A 94 -3.16 -11.78 -1.52
C LYS A 94 -3.02 -10.86 -2.72
N GLU A 95 -3.80 -11.07 -3.78
CA GLU A 95 -3.78 -10.20 -4.95
C GLU A 95 -4.18 -8.77 -4.57
N GLN A 96 -5.23 -8.59 -3.78
CA GLN A 96 -5.65 -7.26 -3.30
C GLN A 96 -4.60 -6.63 -2.36
N GLU A 97 -4.01 -7.40 -1.45
CA GLU A 97 -2.91 -6.93 -0.59
C GLU A 97 -1.70 -6.48 -1.42
N MET A 98 -1.38 -7.22 -2.49
CA MET A 98 -0.30 -6.89 -3.42
C MET A 98 -0.65 -5.67 -4.30
N LEU A 99 -1.89 -5.54 -4.77
CA LEU A 99 -2.37 -4.37 -5.52
C LEU A 99 -2.34 -3.09 -4.66
N GLY A 100 -2.64 -3.21 -3.36
CA GLY A 100 -2.53 -2.14 -2.37
C GLY A 100 -1.08 -1.80 -1.99
N ASN A 101 -0.17 -2.77 -2.06
CA ASN A 101 1.26 -2.54 -1.84
C ASN A 101 1.90 -1.80 -3.02
N SER A 102 2.12 -0.49 -2.84
CA SER A 102 2.88 0.37 -3.75
C SER A 102 4.28 -0.15 -4.15
N TRP A 103 4.82 -1.15 -3.44
CA TRP A 103 6.10 -1.82 -3.73
C TRP A 103 5.97 -3.03 -4.67
N ALA A 104 4.80 -3.70 -4.71
CA ALA A 104 4.49 -4.79 -5.65
C ALA A 104 4.03 -4.27 -7.03
N LYS A 105 3.69 -2.98 -7.12
CA LYS A 105 3.74 -2.21 -8.38
C LYS A 105 5.20 -2.07 -8.81
N GLY A 106 5.80 -3.12 -9.36
CA GLY A 106 7.01 -2.95 -10.16
C GLY A 106 6.78 -1.81 -11.16
N ASP A 107 7.70 -0.85 -11.24
CA ASP A 107 7.79 0.39 -12.06
C ASP A 107 6.52 1.21 -12.45
N VAL A 108 5.35 0.59 -12.64
CA VAL A 108 4.08 1.16 -13.05
C VAL A 108 3.32 1.73 -11.85
N GLY A 109 3.68 2.96 -11.45
CA GLY A 109 2.81 3.78 -10.59
C GLY A 109 3.20 3.98 -9.14
N ASN A 110 4.50 3.93 -8.79
CA ASN A 110 4.98 4.38 -7.47
C ASN A 110 5.06 5.93 -7.41
N PRO A 111 4.18 6.63 -6.68
CA PRO A 111 4.17 8.10 -6.61
C PRO A 111 5.40 8.69 -5.89
N LYS A 112 6.14 7.88 -5.12
CA LYS A 112 7.37 8.32 -4.43
C LYS A 112 8.58 8.44 -5.38
N ARG A 113 8.54 7.81 -6.57
CA ARG A 113 9.52 8.09 -7.61
C ARG A 113 9.12 9.37 -8.31
N ARG A 114 9.67 10.50 -7.85
CA ARG A 114 9.72 11.73 -8.65
C ARG A 114 10.24 11.36 -10.03
N HIS A 115 9.39 11.43 -11.04
CA HIS A 115 9.84 11.46 -12.42
C HIS A 115 10.70 12.73 -12.51
N ARG A 116 12.02 12.58 -12.32
CA ARG A 116 12.95 13.71 -12.40
C ARG A 116 12.78 14.22 -13.81
N LYS A 117 12.10 15.37 -13.98
CA LYS A 117 11.99 16.06 -15.26
C LYS A 117 13.42 16.26 -15.74
N ARG A 118 13.88 15.41 -16.67
CA ARG A 118 15.23 15.54 -17.22
C ARG A 118 15.20 16.83 -18.02
N ARG A 119 16.11 17.75 -17.70
CA ARG A 119 16.29 18.95 -18.51
C ARG A 119 16.79 18.47 -19.88
N THR A 120 16.02 18.74 -20.94
CA THR A 120 16.45 18.40 -22.30
C THR A 120 17.69 19.22 -22.66
N PRO A 121 18.53 18.79 -23.62
CA PRO A 121 19.68 19.59 -24.05
C PRO A 121 19.28 21.03 -24.41
N TYR A 122 18.17 21.20 -25.12
CA TYR A 122 17.63 22.53 -25.46
C TYR A 122 17.34 23.40 -24.22
N ARG A 123 16.63 22.87 -23.22
CA ARG A 123 16.38 23.60 -21.96
C ARG A 123 17.68 23.95 -21.24
N ILE A 124 18.68 23.06 -21.27
CA ILE A 124 19.99 23.36 -20.67
C ILE A 124 20.64 24.57 -21.36
N LEU A 125 20.54 24.71 -22.69
CA LEU A 125 21.07 25.87 -23.39
C LEU A 125 20.31 27.16 -23.03
N GLU A 126 18.97 27.14 -23.01
CA GLU A 126 18.16 28.29 -22.58
C GLU A 126 18.58 28.79 -21.19
N ASP A 127 18.75 27.87 -20.24
CA ASP A 127 19.14 28.21 -18.88
C ASP A 127 20.58 28.74 -18.79
N LEU A 128 21.49 28.24 -19.64
CA LEU A 128 22.87 28.74 -19.71
C LEU A 128 22.93 30.14 -20.36
N GLN A 129 22.13 30.40 -21.39
CA GLN A 129 21.98 31.72 -22.00
C GLN A 129 21.45 32.75 -20.99
N ALA A 130 20.37 32.40 -20.29
CA ALA A 130 19.81 33.23 -19.23
C ALA A 130 20.84 33.51 -18.12
N LEU A 131 21.62 32.49 -17.73
CA LEU A 131 22.68 32.64 -16.73
C LEU A 131 23.79 33.57 -17.23
N ALA A 132 24.29 33.39 -18.45
CA ALA A 132 25.33 34.24 -19.04
C ALA A 132 24.90 35.72 -19.06
N LYS A 133 23.67 35.99 -19.52
CA LYS A 133 23.07 37.33 -19.54
C LYS A 133 22.95 37.93 -18.13
N SER A 134 22.55 37.12 -17.15
CA SER A 134 22.40 37.58 -15.76
C SER A 134 23.74 37.92 -15.08
N LEU A 135 24.79 37.19 -15.43
CA LEU A 135 26.11 37.36 -14.81
C LEU A 135 26.90 38.51 -15.45
N GLY A 136 26.71 38.81 -16.73
CA GLY A 136 27.50 39.80 -17.46
C GLY A 136 29.01 39.46 -17.50
N ARG A 137 29.36 38.20 -17.23
CA ARG A 137 30.72 37.66 -17.22
C ARG A 137 30.69 36.19 -17.66
N PRO A 138 31.82 35.62 -18.09
CA PRO A 138 31.90 34.20 -18.43
C PRO A 138 31.44 33.28 -17.28
N ILE A 139 30.66 32.25 -17.64
CA ILE A 139 30.14 31.25 -16.69
C ILE A 139 31.29 30.39 -16.17
N ARG A 140 31.42 30.31 -14.84
CA ARG A 140 32.37 29.43 -14.17
C ARG A 140 31.67 28.16 -13.71
N ARG A 141 32.43 27.09 -13.49
CA ARG A 141 31.91 25.81 -12.96
C ARG A 141 31.14 26.00 -11.64
N THR A 142 31.55 26.98 -10.83
CA THR A 142 30.89 27.33 -9.55
C THR A 142 29.50 27.92 -9.73
N ASP A 143 29.16 28.46 -10.89
CA ASP A 143 27.83 29.04 -11.16
C ASP A 143 26.81 27.96 -11.59
N LEU A 144 27.29 26.75 -11.92
CA LEU A 144 26.50 25.61 -12.42
C LEU A 144 26.00 24.74 -11.26
N HIS A 145 25.12 25.30 -10.43
CA HIS A 145 24.43 24.62 -9.34
C HIS A 145 22.94 25.04 -9.28
N PRO A 146 22.06 24.27 -8.60
CA PRO A 146 20.64 24.63 -8.49
C PRO A 146 20.44 26.07 -7.99
N PRO A 147 19.59 26.89 -8.64
CA PRO A 147 18.54 26.53 -9.60
C PRO A 147 19.00 26.31 -11.05
N ASN A 148 20.26 26.64 -11.37
CA ASN A 148 20.87 26.52 -12.69
C ASN A 148 21.23 25.05 -13.01
N PRO A 149 21.53 24.70 -14.29
CA PRO A 149 21.87 23.33 -14.64
C PRO A 149 23.20 23.00 -14.00
N SER A 150 23.30 21.82 -13.36
CA SER A 150 24.57 21.42 -12.75
C SER A 150 25.62 21.16 -13.83
N TYR A 151 26.91 21.36 -13.53
CA TYR A 151 27.98 21.11 -14.50
C TYR A 151 27.94 19.66 -15.05
N ARG A 152 27.51 18.69 -14.22
CA ARG A 152 27.31 17.30 -14.64
C ARG A 152 26.14 17.12 -15.60
N ALA A 153 25.08 17.91 -15.44
CA ALA A 153 23.95 17.91 -16.36
C ALA A 153 24.35 18.45 -17.73
N VAL A 154 25.09 19.57 -17.75
CA VAL A 154 25.63 20.14 -18.99
C VAL A 154 26.59 19.17 -19.67
N ALA A 155 27.56 18.61 -18.93
CA ALA A 155 28.51 17.65 -19.47
C ALA A 155 27.85 16.38 -20.01
N ARG A 156 26.79 15.87 -19.36
CA ARG A 156 26.03 14.71 -19.86
C ARG A 156 25.30 15.02 -21.17
N ALA A 157 24.84 16.25 -21.36
CA ALA A 157 24.10 16.65 -22.56
C ALA A 157 25.03 16.96 -23.75
N PHE A 158 26.20 17.55 -23.50
CA PHE A 158 27.09 18.08 -24.54
C PHE A 158 28.50 17.47 -24.55
N GLY A 159 28.74 16.40 -23.80
CA GLY A 159 30.06 15.76 -23.65
C GLY A 159 31.01 16.47 -22.68
N SER A 160 30.94 17.80 -22.59
CA SER A 160 31.66 18.62 -21.62
C SER A 160 30.81 19.82 -21.18
N TRP A 161 30.99 20.26 -19.94
CA TRP A 161 30.28 21.45 -19.45
C TRP A 161 30.77 22.73 -20.15
N GLN A 162 32.05 22.79 -20.50
CA GLN A 162 32.64 23.92 -21.23
C GLN A 162 32.03 24.03 -22.62
N ARG A 163 31.92 22.90 -23.34
CA ARG A 163 31.28 22.84 -24.65
C ARG A 163 29.82 23.28 -24.61
N GLY A 164 29.09 22.91 -23.56
CA GLY A 164 27.70 23.38 -23.40
C GLY A 164 27.60 24.88 -23.14
N VAL A 165 28.52 25.46 -22.36
CA VAL A 165 28.60 26.91 -22.14
C VAL A 165 28.96 27.64 -23.43
N GLU A 166 29.97 27.15 -24.16
CA GLU A 166 30.38 27.67 -25.47
C GLU A 166 29.18 27.73 -26.42
N LEU A 167 28.51 26.59 -26.65
CA LEU A 167 27.31 26.52 -27.49
C LEU A 167 26.19 27.48 -27.08
N ALA A 168 26.04 27.74 -25.77
CA ALA A 168 25.04 28.68 -25.28
C ALA A 168 25.42 30.13 -25.59
N THR A 169 26.72 30.46 -25.52
CA THR A 169 27.24 31.82 -25.74
C THR A 169 27.52 32.18 -27.20
N THR A 170 27.90 31.21 -28.05
CA THR A 170 28.18 31.45 -29.48
C THR A 170 26.91 31.63 -30.32
N ALA A 171 25.73 31.29 -29.77
CA ALA A 171 24.46 31.45 -30.46
C ALA A 171 23.96 32.91 -30.50
N GLU A 172 24.68 33.86 -29.90
CA GLU A 172 24.34 35.30 -29.88
C GLU A 172 25.28 36.17 -30.75
N ASP A 173 26.24 35.58 -31.46
CA ASP A 173 27.07 36.25 -32.49
C ASP A 173 26.51 36.02 -33.90
#